data_AF-A0A1G9K4G9-F1
#
_entry.id   AF-A0A1G9K4G9-F1
#
_cell.length_a   1.000
_cell.length_b   1.000
_cell.length_c   1.000
_cell.angle_alpha   90.00
_cell.angle_beta   90.00
_cell.angle_gamma   90.00
#
_symmetry.space_group_name_H-M   'P 1'
#
loop_
_entity.id
_entity.type
_entity.pdbx_description
1 polymer ?
#
loop_
_entity_poly.entity_id
_entity_poly.type
_entity_poly.pdbx_seq_one_letter_code
_entity_poly.pdbx_strand_id
1 'polypeptide(L)'
;MFQKSLLSLFCLALVFGTVQQAKAQSAADKSAIMDVIHAETAAFYKRDAKAWQDTWLHDEQASRTIVVNGYSATVGWKNFGPQMIKNLKENSGPSGVKFTDENFMIHSDGMMAWVEFDQTLSTPEADQQYKQLTREHRVLVKKNDKWKILSQITHFPATLGSNPGTLTTNSEALENSLYSTGYDLLEAGMVEAAIEVFKVNADLYPNSWNVYEGLGEAYAKSGNKEMAIANYEKLLRLDPANENGKTALERLKDQE
;
A
#
# COMPACT_ATOMS: atom_id res chain seq x y z
N MET A 1 46.03 33.89 32.49
CA MET A 1 45.85 32.78 31.50
C MET A 1 44.88 31.70 31.99
N PHE A 2 44.86 31.34 33.27
CA PHE A 2 44.02 30.26 33.82
C PHE A 2 42.49 30.45 33.72
N GLN A 3 41.99 31.69 33.83
CA GLN A 3 40.54 31.94 33.89
C GLN A 3 39.80 31.76 32.55
N LYS A 4 40.49 31.95 31.41
CA LYS A 4 39.93 31.69 30.06
C LYS A 4 39.82 30.19 29.76
N SER A 5 40.73 29.37 30.31
CA SER A 5 40.72 27.91 30.12
C SER A 5 39.59 27.23 30.89
N LEU A 6 39.27 27.71 32.11
CA LEU A 6 38.18 27.15 32.92
C LEU A 6 36.80 27.44 32.31
N LEU A 7 36.59 28.65 31.79
CA LEU A 7 35.33 29.03 31.12
C LEU A 7 35.08 28.18 29.86
N SER A 8 36.12 27.90 29.07
CA SER A 8 36.01 27.09 27.86
C SER A 8 35.68 25.62 28.15
N LEU A 9 36.24 25.05 29.22
CA LEU A 9 35.95 23.67 29.67
C LEU A 9 34.53 23.55 30.24
N PHE A 10 34.05 24.57 30.95
CA PHE A 10 32.69 24.61 31.50
C PHE A 10 31.62 24.76 30.41
N CYS A 11 31.87 25.60 29.39
CA CYS A 11 31.00 25.71 28.21
C CYS A 11 30.93 24.40 27.42
N LEU A 12 32.05 23.68 27.25
CA LEU A 12 32.03 22.37 26.58
C LEU A 12 31.18 21.35 27.36
N ALA A 13 31.37 21.24 28.68
CA ALA A 13 30.61 20.30 29.51
C ALA A 13 29.09 20.56 29.48
N LEU A 14 28.68 21.84 29.50
CA LEU A 14 27.26 22.22 29.36
C LEU A 14 26.68 21.86 28.00
N VAL A 15 27.43 22.07 26.90
CA VAL A 15 26.99 21.71 25.55
C VAL A 15 26.92 20.18 25.37
N PHE A 16 27.86 19.42 25.93
CA PHE A 16 27.79 17.96 25.93
C PHE A 16 26.58 17.45 26.72
N GLY A 17 26.29 18.02 27.88
CA GLY A 17 25.12 17.67 28.69
C GLY A 17 23.79 17.94 27.96
N THR A 18 23.66 19.10 27.30
CA THR A 18 22.44 19.46 26.56
C THR A 18 22.22 18.59 25.33
N VAL A 19 23.28 18.25 24.59
CA VAL A 19 23.20 17.33 23.43
C VAL A 19 22.79 15.92 23.88
N GLN A 20 23.32 15.43 24.99
CA GLN A 20 22.99 14.10 25.50
C GLN A 20 21.54 14.03 26.01
N GLN A 21 21.07 15.09 26.67
CA GLN A 21 19.67 15.23 27.08
C GLN A 21 18.73 15.31 25.87
N ALA A 22 19.09 16.07 24.83
CA ALA A 22 18.30 16.15 23.59
C ALA A 22 18.21 14.81 22.85
N LYS A 23 19.30 14.04 22.81
CA LYS A 23 19.30 12.68 22.25
C LYS A 23 18.42 11.72 23.05
N ALA A 24 18.50 11.76 24.38
CA ALA A 24 17.67 10.93 25.25
C ALA A 24 16.19 11.28 25.10
N GLN A 25 15.85 12.56 25.05
CA GLN A 25 14.50 13.03 24.79
C GLN A 25 13.99 12.58 23.42
N SER A 26 14.82 12.69 22.38
CA SER A 26 14.47 12.21 21.02
C SER A 26 14.19 10.71 20.99
N ALA A 27 14.97 9.89 21.70
CA ALA A 27 14.73 8.46 21.80
C ALA A 27 13.42 8.14 22.56
N ALA A 28 13.18 8.84 23.67
CA ALA A 28 11.94 8.70 24.44
C ALA A 28 10.71 9.10 23.61
N ASP A 29 10.81 10.18 22.84
CA ASP A 29 9.73 10.63 21.96
C ASP A 29 9.44 9.63 20.85
N LYS A 30 10.48 9.06 20.20
CA LYS A 30 10.30 8.01 19.21
C LYS A 30 9.55 6.80 19.77
N SER A 31 9.93 6.34 20.97
CA SER A 31 9.23 5.24 21.65
C SER A 31 7.76 5.61 21.91
N ALA A 32 7.50 6.77 22.51
CA ALA A 32 6.15 7.21 22.85
C ALA A 32 5.26 7.40 21.62
N ILE A 33 5.83 7.83 20.48
CA ILE A 33 5.13 7.94 19.20
C ILE A 33 4.71 6.55 18.69
N MET A 34 5.63 5.58 18.69
CA MET A 34 5.31 4.21 18.29
C MET A 34 4.26 3.58 19.20
N ASP A 35 4.34 3.84 20.51
CA ASP A 35 3.36 3.34 21.49
C ASP A 35 1.95 3.87 21.20
N VAL A 36 1.80 5.15 20.84
CA VAL A 36 0.49 5.74 20.48
C VAL A 36 -0.05 5.12 19.19
N ILE A 37 0.79 4.91 18.18
CA ILE A 37 0.39 4.27 16.92
C ILE A 37 -0.08 2.83 17.17
N HIS A 38 0.72 2.06 17.91
CA HIS A 38 0.39 0.68 18.26
C HIS A 38 -0.90 0.60 19.09
N ALA A 39 -1.06 1.49 20.07
CA ALA A 39 -2.25 1.56 20.91
C ALA A 39 -3.52 1.89 20.10
N GLU A 40 -3.41 2.76 19.09
CA GLU A 40 -4.52 3.09 18.22
C GLU A 40 -4.98 1.88 17.40
N THR A 41 -4.04 1.20 16.75
CA THR A 41 -4.33 0.00 15.95
C THR A 41 -4.89 -1.12 16.83
N ALA A 42 -4.26 -1.36 17.99
CA ALA A 42 -4.74 -2.36 18.94
C ALA A 42 -6.16 -2.08 19.44
N ALA A 43 -6.47 -0.82 19.77
CA ALA A 43 -7.79 -0.42 20.22
C ALA A 43 -8.84 -0.56 19.12
N PHE A 44 -8.50 -0.24 17.87
CA PHE A 44 -9.38 -0.41 16.72
C PHE A 44 -9.81 -1.87 16.54
N TYR A 45 -8.86 -2.81 16.52
CA TYR A 45 -9.17 -4.23 16.34
C TYR A 45 -9.80 -4.88 17.57
N LYS A 46 -9.47 -4.41 18.79
CA LYS A 46 -10.15 -4.85 20.02
C LYS A 46 -11.52 -4.22 20.22
N ARG A 47 -11.96 -3.34 19.33
CA ARG A 47 -13.20 -2.57 19.44
C ARG A 47 -13.28 -1.70 20.71
N ASP A 48 -12.13 -1.33 21.27
CA ASP A 48 -12.06 -0.42 22.42
C ASP A 48 -12.21 1.02 21.95
N ALA A 49 -13.46 1.47 21.87
CA ALA A 49 -13.80 2.80 21.39
C ALA A 49 -13.19 3.93 22.24
N LYS A 50 -13.01 3.71 23.55
CA LYS A 50 -12.44 4.74 24.44
C LYS A 50 -10.93 4.83 24.26
N ALA A 51 -10.23 3.70 24.26
CA ALA A 51 -8.80 3.68 24.03
C ALA A 51 -8.45 4.20 22.62
N TRP A 52 -9.24 3.84 21.61
CA TRP A 52 -9.06 4.36 20.26
C TRP A 52 -9.24 5.88 20.25
N GLN A 53 -10.35 6.40 20.79
CA GLN A 53 -10.61 7.83 20.89
C GLN A 53 -9.49 8.58 21.64
N ASP A 54 -8.88 7.97 22.66
CA ASP A 54 -7.82 8.57 23.46
C ASP A 54 -6.48 8.67 22.75
N THR A 55 -6.27 7.97 21.63
CA THR A 55 -5.03 8.11 20.85
C THR A 55 -5.08 9.31 19.89
N TRP A 56 -6.29 9.81 19.60
CA TRP A 56 -6.53 10.86 18.63
C TRP A 56 -6.60 12.26 19.23
N LEU A 57 -6.19 13.26 18.43
CA LEU A 57 -6.47 14.66 18.70
C LEU A 57 -7.87 15.02 18.21
N HIS A 58 -8.69 15.63 19.06
CA HIS A 58 -10.07 16.02 18.73
C HIS A 58 -10.11 17.44 18.18
N ASP A 59 -9.52 17.63 17.01
CA ASP A 59 -9.31 18.95 16.38
C ASP A 59 -9.99 19.04 15.01
N GLU A 60 -10.24 20.27 14.52
CA GLU A 60 -10.81 20.51 13.20
C GLU A 60 -9.87 20.13 12.05
N GLN A 61 -8.57 20.02 12.32
CA GLN A 61 -7.56 19.57 11.35
C GLN A 61 -7.31 18.06 11.42
N ALA A 62 -7.91 17.35 12.39
CA ALA A 62 -7.75 15.91 12.49
C ALA A 62 -8.25 15.25 11.20
N SER A 63 -7.54 14.26 10.65
CA SER A 63 -7.91 13.70 9.35
C SER A 63 -7.65 12.20 9.25
N ARG A 64 -8.46 11.55 8.41
CA ARG A 64 -8.29 10.15 8.03
C ARG A 64 -8.40 10.03 6.52
N THR A 65 -7.40 9.42 5.91
CA THR A 65 -7.33 9.19 4.47
C THR A 65 -7.02 7.74 4.18
N ILE A 66 -7.78 7.15 3.25
CA ILE A 66 -7.59 5.80 2.76
C ILE A 66 -7.30 5.87 1.26
N VAL A 67 -6.20 5.26 0.83
CA VAL A 67 -5.67 5.30 -0.54
C VAL A 67 -5.65 3.87 -1.10
N VAL A 68 -6.50 3.60 -2.11
CA VAL A 68 -6.71 2.24 -2.68
C VAL A 68 -6.80 2.20 -4.21
N ASN A 69 -7.72 2.95 -4.82
CA ASN A 69 -7.86 3.14 -6.27
C ASN A 69 -8.37 4.56 -6.47
N GLY A 70 -7.52 5.53 -6.18
CA GLY A 70 -7.91 6.88 -5.75
C GLY A 70 -7.85 7.00 -4.22
N TYR A 71 -8.55 7.99 -3.66
CA TYR A 71 -8.53 8.23 -2.21
C TYR A 71 -9.89 8.66 -1.67
N SER A 72 -10.12 8.36 -0.40
CA SER A 72 -11.20 8.95 0.41
C SER A 72 -10.56 9.63 1.62
N ALA A 73 -10.84 10.92 1.80
CA ALA A 73 -10.28 11.73 2.86
C ALA A 73 -11.38 12.48 3.61
N THR A 74 -11.36 12.37 4.94
CA THR A 74 -12.23 13.14 5.83
C THR A 74 -11.39 14.00 6.75
N VAL A 75 -11.68 15.30 6.80
CA VAL A 75 -11.01 16.28 7.67
C VAL A 75 -11.99 16.76 8.74
N GLY A 76 -11.49 17.01 9.94
CA GLY A 76 -12.23 17.39 11.13
C GLY A 76 -12.66 16.20 11.96
N TRP A 77 -12.25 16.16 13.24
CA TRP A 77 -12.64 15.13 14.18
C TRP A 77 -14.17 14.94 14.25
N LYS A 78 -14.92 16.05 14.23
CA LYS A 78 -16.40 16.03 14.24
C LYS A 78 -17.02 15.26 13.08
N ASN A 79 -16.29 15.11 11.97
CA ASN A 79 -16.79 14.50 10.73
C ASN A 79 -16.54 12.98 10.65
N PHE A 80 -15.60 12.43 11.45
CA PHE A 80 -15.31 10.99 11.43
C PHE A 80 -15.28 10.33 12.81
N GLY A 81 -14.84 11.03 13.86
CA GLY A 81 -14.62 10.49 15.20
C GLY A 81 -15.89 9.90 15.82
N PRO A 82 -17.01 10.65 15.91
CA PRO A 82 -18.26 10.13 16.46
C PRO A 82 -18.80 8.90 15.74
N GLN A 83 -18.75 8.89 14.40
CA GLN A 83 -19.21 7.77 13.59
C GLN A 83 -18.31 6.55 13.78
N MET A 84 -16.99 6.74 13.92
CA MET A 84 -16.07 5.66 14.21
C MET A 84 -16.33 5.06 15.60
N ILE A 85 -16.46 5.91 16.63
CA ILE A 85 -16.76 5.47 18.01
C ILE A 85 -18.07 4.67 18.04
N LYS A 86 -19.10 5.13 17.33
CA LYS A 86 -20.36 4.41 17.17
C LYS A 86 -20.13 3.04 16.53
N ASN A 87 -19.42 3.00 15.40
CA ASN A 87 -19.10 1.76 14.69
C ASN A 87 -18.36 0.76 15.59
N LEU A 88 -17.34 1.21 16.33
CA LEU A 88 -16.54 0.40 17.26
C LEU A 88 -17.42 -0.27 18.31
N LYS A 89 -18.41 0.44 18.86
CA LYS A 89 -19.32 -0.10 19.89
C LYS A 89 -20.38 -1.06 19.34
N GLU A 90 -20.85 -0.84 18.12
CA GLU A 90 -22.03 -1.53 17.58
C GLU A 90 -21.69 -2.76 16.74
N ASN A 91 -20.50 -2.84 16.14
CA ASN A 91 -20.11 -3.98 15.29
C ASN A 91 -19.08 -4.88 15.96
N SER A 92 -19.23 -6.19 15.75
CA SER A 92 -18.36 -7.24 16.31
C SER A 92 -16.92 -7.21 15.78
N GLY A 93 -16.69 -6.61 14.60
CA GLY A 93 -15.38 -6.55 13.95
C GLY A 93 -14.82 -7.93 13.58
N PRO A 94 -13.65 -7.98 12.92
CA PRO A 94 -12.96 -9.23 12.63
C PRO A 94 -12.35 -9.83 13.91
N SER A 95 -12.55 -11.14 14.12
CA SER A 95 -11.98 -11.87 15.25
C SER A 95 -10.52 -12.26 14.99
N GLY A 96 -9.71 -12.27 16.05
CA GLY A 96 -8.36 -12.87 16.00
C GLY A 96 -7.32 -12.11 15.18
N VAL A 97 -7.58 -10.87 14.76
CA VAL A 97 -6.61 -10.06 14.01
C VAL A 97 -5.32 -9.91 14.80
N LYS A 98 -4.20 -10.26 14.16
CA LYS A 98 -2.85 -9.93 14.60
C LYS A 98 -2.26 -8.92 13.62
N PHE A 99 -1.46 -8.02 14.15
CA PHE A 99 -0.75 -7.04 13.33
C PHE A 99 0.71 -6.90 13.76
N THR A 100 1.54 -6.52 12.82
CA THR A 100 2.94 -6.14 13.04
C THR A 100 3.22 -4.82 12.36
N ASP A 101 3.94 -3.95 13.04
CA ASP A 101 4.39 -2.66 12.52
C ASP A 101 5.92 -2.70 12.37
N GLU A 102 6.43 -2.42 11.18
CA GLU A 102 7.84 -2.56 10.83
C GLU A 102 8.33 -1.37 9.98
N ASN A 103 9.65 -1.27 9.76
CA ASN A 103 10.26 -0.26 8.88
C ASN A 103 9.89 1.20 9.21
N PHE A 104 9.85 1.54 10.51
CA PHE A 104 9.54 2.90 10.96
C PHE A 104 10.57 3.93 10.49
N MET A 105 10.09 4.98 9.83
CA MET A 105 10.80 6.24 9.61
C MET A 105 10.09 7.33 10.42
N ILE A 106 10.78 7.88 11.42
CA ILE A 106 10.21 8.87 12.35
C ILE A 106 11.01 10.18 12.24
N HIS A 107 10.33 11.22 11.77
CA HIS A 107 10.83 12.59 11.71
C HIS A 107 10.10 13.41 12.78
N SER A 108 10.82 13.96 13.76
CA SER A 108 10.21 14.74 14.84
C SER A 108 11.09 15.89 15.30
N ASP A 109 10.45 16.99 15.69
CA ASP A 109 11.05 18.15 16.35
C ASP A 109 10.74 18.21 17.86
N GLY A 110 10.13 17.15 18.42
CA GLY A 110 9.70 17.03 19.81
C GLY A 110 8.28 17.51 20.10
N MET A 111 7.67 18.29 19.19
CA MET A 111 6.29 18.80 19.29
C MET A 111 5.36 18.22 18.22
N MET A 112 5.92 17.90 17.05
CA MET A 112 5.26 17.24 15.94
C MET A 112 6.10 16.05 15.50
N ALA A 113 5.44 15.03 14.96
CA ALA A 113 6.10 13.93 14.31
C ALA A 113 5.38 13.58 13.01
N TRP A 114 6.15 13.33 11.96
CA TRP A 114 5.69 12.65 10.76
C TRP A 114 6.34 11.27 10.73
N VAL A 115 5.52 10.25 10.55
CA VAL A 115 5.91 8.86 10.71
C VAL A 115 5.45 8.08 9.49
N GLU A 116 6.32 7.22 8.99
CA GLU A 116 6.01 6.20 8.00
C GLU A 116 6.35 4.82 8.56
N PHE A 117 5.55 3.81 8.25
CA PHE A 117 5.84 2.43 8.61
C PHE A 117 5.05 1.46 7.74
N ASP A 118 5.46 0.20 7.72
CA ASP A 118 4.73 -0.89 7.10
C ASP A 118 3.89 -1.60 8.17
N GLN A 119 2.60 -1.79 7.91
CA GLN A 119 1.72 -2.58 8.77
C GLN A 119 1.27 -3.84 8.05
N THR A 120 1.44 -4.99 8.69
CA THR A 120 0.94 -6.27 8.18
C THR A 120 -0.15 -6.79 9.09
N LEU A 121 -1.32 -7.08 8.53
CA LEU A 121 -2.43 -7.72 9.21
C LEU A 121 -2.51 -9.20 8.85
N SER A 122 -2.91 -10.04 9.81
CA SER A 122 -3.21 -11.45 9.60
C SER A 122 -4.38 -11.90 10.47
N THR A 123 -5.19 -12.83 9.97
CA THR A 123 -6.26 -13.49 10.74
C THR A 123 -6.02 -14.99 10.82
N PRO A 124 -6.54 -15.69 11.85
CA PRO A 124 -6.33 -17.13 12.00
C PRO A 124 -7.07 -17.95 10.93
N GLU A 125 -8.21 -17.47 10.42
CA GLU A 125 -9.03 -18.22 9.44
C GLU A 125 -8.55 -18.06 8.00
N ALA A 126 -7.56 -17.21 7.75
CA ALA A 126 -7.12 -16.88 6.42
C ALA A 126 -5.72 -17.45 6.20
N ASP A 127 -5.59 -18.39 5.26
CA ASP A 127 -4.30 -18.91 4.81
C ASP A 127 -3.32 -17.75 4.52
N GLN A 128 -2.01 -18.02 4.49
CA GLN A 128 -0.93 -17.02 4.29
C GLN A 128 -1.19 -16.00 3.14
N GLN A 129 -2.09 -16.35 2.23
CA GLN A 129 -2.64 -15.55 1.14
C GLN A 129 -3.39 -14.26 1.55
N TYR A 130 -3.87 -14.11 2.80
CA TYR A 130 -4.62 -12.92 3.26
C TYR A 130 -3.81 -11.99 4.17
N LYS A 131 -2.48 -12.01 4.06
CA LYS A 131 -1.65 -10.96 4.66
C LYS A 131 -1.94 -9.64 3.96
N GLN A 132 -2.64 -8.74 4.65
CA GLN A 132 -2.86 -7.39 4.16
C GLN A 132 -1.70 -6.52 4.64
N LEU A 133 -0.80 -6.21 3.71
CA LEU A 133 0.25 -5.21 3.91
C LEU A 133 -0.33 -3.82 3.60
N THR A 134 0.00 -2.82 4.40
CA THR A 134 -0.25 -1.41 4.11
C THR A 134 0.99 -0.57 4.40
N ARG A 135 1.17 0.51 3.62
CA ARG A 135 2.09 1.60 3.98
C ARG A 135 1.28 2.63 4.74
N GLU A 136 1.71 2.91 5.95
CA GLU A 136 1.03 3.81 6.87
C GLU A 136 1.81 5.11 7.00
N HIS A 137 1.10 6.24 6.97
CA HIS A 137 1.65 7.54 7.35
C HIS A 137 0.84 8.10 8.53
N ARG A 138 1.54 8.68 9.49
CA ARG A 138 0.92 9.37 10.64
C ARG A 138 1.54 10.74 10.81
N VAL A 139 0.69 11.72 11.11
CA VAL A 139 1.13 12.97 11.74
C VAL A 139 0.66 12.93 13.19
N LEU A 140 1.58 13.07 14.13
CA LEU A 140 1.29 13.18 15.55
C LEU A 140 1.70 14.56 16.05
N VAL A 141 0.97 15.06 17.04
CA VAL A 141 1.31 16.28 17.76
C VAL A 141 1.34 16.01 19.25
N LYS A 142 2.26 16.68 19.96
CA LYS A 142 2.33 16.65 21.41
C LYS A 142 1.42 17.74 21.98
N LYS A 143 0.45 17.34 22.80
CA LYS A 143 -0.44 18.24 23.55
C LYS A 143 -0.42 17.83 25.01
N ASN A 144 -0.10 18.78 25.90
CA ASN A 144 0.02 18.53 27.34
C ASN A 144 0.92 17.32 27.64
N ASP A 145 2.11 17.30 27.03
CA ASP A 145 3.11 16.23 27.12
C ASP A 145 2.67 14.84 26.66
N LYS A 146 1.56 14.75 25.91
CA LYS A 146 1.06 13.51 25.34
C LYS A 146 1.00 13.59 23.82
N TRP A 147 1.56 12.59 23.16
CA TRP A 147 1.43 12.43 21.72
C TRP A 147 0.00 12.02 21.36
N LYS A 148 -0.52 12.63 20.29
CA LYS A 148 -1.86 12.38 19.76
C LYS A 148 -1.79 12.33 18.25
N ILE A 149 -2.53 11.40 17.64
CA ILE A 149 -2.65 11.31 16.19
C ILE A 149 -3.50 12.48 15.70
N LEU A 150 -2.93 13.28 14.83
CA LEU A 150 -3.62 14.34 14.10
C LEU A 150 -4.08 13.81 12.75
N SER A 151 -3.24 13.09 12.02
CA SER A 151 -3.56 12.58 10.69
C SER A 151 -3.18 11.12 10.53
N GLN A 152 -4.06 10.35 9.90
CA GLN A 152 -3.81 9.01 9.40
C GLN A 152 -3.95 9.00 7.89
N ILE A 153 -2.97 8.39 7.22
CA ILE A 153 -3.08 7.98 5.83
C ILE A 153 -2.69 6.52 5.73
N THR A 154 -3.55 5.70 5.14
CA THR A 154 -3.31 4.28 4.92
C THR A 154 -3.29 4.01 3.41
N HIS A 155 -2.16 3.50 2.91
CA HIS A 155 -1.97 3.12 1.52
C HIS A 155 -2.00 1.61 1.37
N PHE A 156 -2.94 1.12 0.57
CA PHE A 156 -2.97 -0.29 0.19
C PHE A 156 -2.04 -0.53 -1.01
N PRO A 157 -1.30 -1.65 -1.05
CA PRO A 157 -0.30 -1.97 -2.07
C PRO A 157 -0.78 -1.86 -3.52
N ALA A 158 -2.09 -1.99 -3.77
CA ALA A 158 -2.69 -1.74 -5.08
C ALA A 158 -2.44 -0.30 -5.62
N THR A 159 -2.10 0.67 -4.76
CA THR A 159 -1.79 2.06 -5.13
C THR A 159 -0.32 2.41 -5.21
N LEU A 160 0.54 1.57 -4.65
CA LEU A 160 1.97 1.79 -4.66
C LEU A 160 2.48 1.24 -5.98
N GLY A 161 2.47 2.09 -7.01
CA GLY A 161 3.17 1.81 -8.27
C GLY A 161 4.53 1.19 -7.99
N SER A 162 4.93 0.26 -8.84
CA SER A 162 6.05 -0.66 -8.65
C SER A 162 7.34 0.00 -8.11
N ASN A 163 7.83 -0.55 -6.98
CA ASN A 163 9.24 -0.71 -6.54
C ASN A 163 9.95 0.39 -5.69
N PRO A 164 11.02 0.06 -4.90
CA PRO A 164 11.83 -1.17 -4.87
C PRO A 164 12.16 -1.70 -3.45
N GLY A 165 11.96 -2.99 -3.18
CA GLY A 165 12.52 -3.57 -1.96
C GLY A 165 12.34 -5.07 -1.90
N THR A 166 11.09 -5.52 -1.85
CA THR A 166 10.76 -6.94 -1.74
C THR A 166 9.26 -7.13 -2.00
N LEU A 167 8.83 -7.22 -3.26
CA LEU A 167 7.44 -7.60 -3.61
C LEU A 167 7.42 -8.43 -4.90
N THR A 168 8.00 -9.61 -4.86
CA THR A 168 7.68 -10.69 -5.79
C THR A 168 6.31 -11.26 -5.42
N THR A 169 5.22 -10.63 -5.87
CA THR A 169 3.86 -11.24 -5.97
C THR A 169 2.81 -10.39 -6.70
N ASN A 170 3.07 -9.12 -7.06
CA ASN A 170 2.06 -8.29 -7.76
C ASN A 170 2.15 -8.29 -9.30
N SER A 171 3.15 -8.96 -9.89
CA SER A 171 3.27 -9.04 -11.36
C SER A 171 2.11 -9.84 -11.97
N GLU A 172 1.81 -11.01 -11.41
CA GLU A 172 0.76 -11.91 -11.93
C GLU A 172 -0.64 -11.34 -11.74
N ALA A 173 -0.91 -10.63 -10.65
CA ALA A 173 -2.24 -10.06 -10.39
C ALA A 173 -2.61 -8.96 -11.39
N LEU A 174 -1.67 -8.08 -11.72
CA LEU A 174 -1.89 -7.03 -12.72
C LEU A 174 -1.93 -7.61 -14.14
N GLU A 175 -1.08 -8.59 -14.45
CA GLU A 175 -1.12 -9.34 -15.71
C GLU A 175 -2.51 -9.98 -15.93
N ASN A 176 -2.99 -10.70 -14.91
CA ASN A 176 -4.31 -11.36 -14.93
C ASN A 176 -5.46 -10.34 -14.99
N SER A 177 -5.34 -9.21 -14.29
CA SER A 177 -6.38 -8.16 -14.34
C SER A 177 -6.48 -7.53 -15.73
N LEU A 178 -5.36 -7.22 -16.37
CA LEU A 178 -5.33 -6.70 -17.74
C LEU A 178 -5.83 -7.75 -18.73
N TYR A 179 -5.47 -9.02 -18.51
CA TYR A 179 -5.96 -10.15 -19.30
C TYR A 179 -7.49 -10.26 -19.22
N SER A 180 -8.07 -10.33 -18.02
CA SER A 180 -9.53 -10.37 -17.84
C SER A 180 -10.23 -9.14 -18.43
N THR A 181 -9.69 -7.94 -18.23
CA THR A 181 -10.25 -6.70 -18.80
C THR A 181 -10.29 -6.74 -20.33
N GLY A 182 -9.24 -7.26 -20.97
CA GLY A 182 -9.22 -7.41 -22.42
C GLY A 182 -10.31 -8.36 -22.91
N TYR A 183 -10.56 -9.46 -22.21
CA TYR A 183 -11.65 -10.40 -22.53
C TYR A 183 -13.03 -9.79 -22.32
N ASP A 184 -13.26 -9.07 -21.22
CA ASP A 184 -14.52 -8.35 -20.97
C ASP A 184 -14.84 -7.36 -22.11
N LEU A 185 -13.81 -6.66 -22.61
CA LEU A 185 -13.94 -5.76 -23.76
C LEU A 185 -14.25 -6.50 -25.07
N LEU A 186 -13.66 -7.67 -25.30
CA LEU A 186 -13.99 -8.52 -26.44
C LEU A 186 -15.42 -9.04 -26.39
N GLU A 187 -15.92 -9.41 -25.20
CA GLU A 187 -17.31 -9.81 -24.99
C GLU A 187 -18.28 -8.65 -25.23
N ALA A 188 -17.90 -7.44 -24.82
CA ALA A 188 -18.63 -6.21 -25.09
C ALA A 188 -18.56 -5.74 -26.56
N GLY A 189 -17.83 -6.45 -27.43
CA GLY A 189 -17.63 -6.08 -28.83
C GLY A 189 -16.71 -4.88 -29.05
N MET A 190 -16.02 -4.40 -28.01
CA MET A 190 -15.09 -3.28 -28.05
C MET A 190 -13.69 -3.77 -28.46
N VAL A 191 -13.58 -4.31 -29.67
CA VAL A 191 -12.40 -5.05 -30.13
C VAL A 191 -11.13 -4.20 -30.14
N GLU A 192 -11.20 -2.96 -30.62
CA GLU A 192 -10.05 -2.05 -30.67
C GLU A 192 -9.55 -1.68 -29.26
N ALA A 193 -10.46 -1.50 -28.31
CA ALA A 193 -10.10 -1.23 -26.92
C ALA A 193 -9.42 -2.43 -26.27
N ALA A 194 -9.91 -3.65 -26.54
CA ALA A 194 -9.28 -4.88 -26.08
C ALA A 194 -7.84 -5.01 -26.61
N ILE A 195 -7.62 -4.71 -27.90
CA ILE A 195 -6.28 -4.72 -28.51
C ILE A 195 -5.33 -3.78 -27.74
N GLU A 196 -5.75 -2.56 -27.41
CA GLU A 196 -4.90 -1.62 -26.67
C GLU A 196 -4.59 -2.10 -25.25
N VAL A 197 -5.56 -2.68 -24.54
CA VAL A 197 -5.34 -3.27 -23.21
C VAL A 197 -4.34 -4.43 -23.27
N PHE A 198 -4.51 -5.33 -24.24
CA PHE A 198 -3.61 -6.46 -24.42
C PHE A 198 -2.20 -6.04 -24.86
N LYS A 199 -2.05 -4.95 -25.64
CA LYS A 199 -0.73 -4.39 -25.97
C LYS A 199 -0.01 -3.88 -24.72
N VAL A 200 -0.71 -3.12 -23.87
CA VAL A 200 -0.16 -2.67 -22.59
C VAL A 200 0.26 -3.89 -21.74
N ASN A 201 -0.55 -4.95 -21.72
CA ASN A 201 -0.22 -6.18 -21.02
C ASN A 201 1.05 -6.84 -21.59
N ALA A 202 1.18 -6.92 -22.92
CA ALA A 202 2.37 -7.47 -23.57
C ALA A 202 3.64 -6.61 -23.39
N ASP A 203 3.50 -5.29 -23.28
CA ASP A 203 4.62 -4.37 -22.98
C ASP A 203 5.12 -4.56 -21.55
N LEU A 204 4.21 -4.80 -20.60
CA LEU A 204 4.53 -5.03 -19.19
C LEU A 204 5.05 -6.45 -18.92
N TYR A 205 4.53 -7.46 -19.63
CA TYR A 205 4.81 -8.88 -19.41
C TYR A 205 5.26 -9.59 -20.69
N PRO A 206 6.38 -9.16 -21.30
CA PRO A 206 6.76 -9.60 -22.64
C PRO A 206 7.11 -11.09 -22.76
N ASN A 207 7.29 -11.80 -21.65
CA ASN A 207 7.64 -13.22 -21.60
C ASN A 207 6.49 -14.12 -21.11
N SER A 208 5.30 -13.57 -20.84
CA SER A 208 4.12 -14.39 -20.56
C SER A 208 3.51 -14.88 -21.86
N TRP A 209 3.12 -16.16 -21.94
CA TRP A 209 2.40 -16.66 -23.10
C TRP A 209 0.94 -16.19 -23.13
N ASN A 210 0.33 -15.91 -21.96
CA ASN A 210 -1.10 -15.54 -21.86
C ASN A 210 -1.39 -14.23 -22.61
N VAL A 211 -0.45 -13.27 -22.57
CA VAL A 211 -0.69 -11.94 -23.15
C VAL A 211 -0.75 -12.02 -24.66
N TYR A 212 0.02 -12.95 -25.25
CA TYR A 212 0.01 -13.21 -26.68
C TYR A 212 -1.19 -14.06 -27.11
N GLU A 213 -1.79 -14.84 -26.20
CA GLU A 213 -3.09 -15.49 -26.43
C GLU A 213 -4.19 -14.43 -26.61
N GLY A 214 -4.30 -13.51 -25.65
CA GLY A 214 -5.28 -12.42 -25.70
C GLY A 214 -5.10 -11.50 -26.92
N LEU A 215 -3.85 -11.12 -27.25
CA LEU A 215 -3.57 -10.35 -28.48
C LEU A 215 -3.94 -11.14 -29.74
N GLY A 216 -3.59 -12.42 -29.81
CA GLY A 216 -3.93 -13.28 -30.94
C GLY A 216 -5.44 -13.35 -31.17
N GLU A 217 -6.20 -13.51 -30.10
CA GLU A 217 -7.66 -13.59 -30.16
C GLU A 217 -8.29 -12.24 -30.54
N ALA A 218 -7.83 -11.15 -29.94
CA ALA A 218 -8.33 -9.81 -30.24
C ALA A 218 -8.08 -9.43 -31.70
N TYR A 219 -6.87 -9.71 -32.22
CA TYR A 219 -6.56 -9.48 -33.63
C TYR A 219 -7.37 -10.38 -34.56
N ALA A 220 -7.59 -11.64 -34.21
CA ALA A 220 -8.44 -12.53 -34.99
C ALA A 220 -9.89 -12.00 -35.07
N LYS A 221 -10.45 -11.51 -33.94
CA LYS A 221 -11.78 -10.89 -33.90
C LYS A 221 -11.86 -9.58 -34.70
N SER A 222 -10.76 -8.82 -34.78
CA SER A 222 -10.69 -7.61 -35.62
C SER A 222 -10.55 -7.88 -37.12
N GLY A 223 -10.37 -9.15 -37.52
CA GLY A 223 -10.08 -9.55 -38.90
C GLY A 223 -8.62 -9.33 -39.33
N ASN A 224 -7.75 -8.87 -38.43
CA ASN A 224 -6.32 -8.72 -38.69
C ASN A 224 -5.60 -10.07 -38.54
N LYS A 225 -5.77 -10.92 -39.55
CA LYS A 225 -5.25 -12.29 -39.61
C LYS A 225 -3.72 -12.36 -39.44
N GLU A 226 -2.98 -11.45 -40.07
CA GLU A 226 -1.51 -11.42 -40.01
C GLU A 226 -1.02 -11.19 -38.58
N MET A 227 -1.59 -10.20 -37.88
CA MET A 227 -1.23 -9.91 -36.50
C MET A 227 -1.69 -11.01 -35.54
N ALA A 228 -2.82 -11.66 -35.80
CA ALA A 228 -3.28 -12.79 -35.01
C ALA A 228 -2.27 -13.96 -35.09
N ILE A 229 -1.86 -14.33 -36.31
CA ILE A 229 -0.84 -15.37 -36.56
C ILE A 229 0.47 -15.03 -35.84
N ALA A 230 0.98 -13.80 -35.98
CA ALA A 230 2.24 -13.40 -35.36
C ALA A 230 2.23 -13.53 -33.83
N ASN A 231 1.09 -13.22 -33.18
CA ASN A 231 0.95 -13.34 -31.73
C ASN A 231 0.79 -14.80 -31.27
N TYR A 232 0.01 -15.63 -31.96
CA TYR A 232 -0.08 -17.06 -31.65
C TYR A 232 1.26 -17.79 -31.89
N GLU A 233 2.05 -17.39 -32.89
CA GLU A 233 3.40 -17.93 -33.06
C GLU A 233 4.34 -17.49 -31.93
N LYS A 234 4.16 -16.29 -31.38
CA LYS A 234 4.92 -15.84 -30.21
C LYS A 234 4.51 -16.58 -28.95
N LEU A 235 3.22 -16.79 -28.73
CA LEU A 235 2.68 -17.64 -27.67
C LEU A 235 3.36 -19.02 -27.73
N LEU A 236 3.35 -19.70 -28.88
CA LEU A 236 3.91 -21.05 -29.03
C LEU A 236 5.43 -21.11 -28.90
N ARG A 237 6.15 -19.99 -29.07
CA ARG A 237 7.58 -19.92 -28.73
C ARG A 237 7.80 -19.89 -27.21
N LEU A 238 6.87 -19.31 -26.45
CA LEU A 238 6.95 -19.19 -24.99
C LEU A 238 6.34 -20.41 -24.28
N ASP A 239 5.27 -20.97 -24.83
CA ASP A 239 4.63 -22.21 -24.38
C ASP A 239 4.33 -23.14 -25.57
N PRO A 240 5.30 -23.97 -25.99
CA PRO A 240 5.14 -24.89 -27.12
C PRO A 240 4.07 -25.97 -26.91
N ALA A 241 3.63 -26.20 -25.66
CA ALA A 241 2.62 -27.20 -25.32
C ALA A 241 1.18 -26.63 -25.36
N ASN A 242 1.02 -25.33 -25.65
CA ASN A 242 -0.28 -24.68 -25.61
C ASN A 242 -1.20 -25.12 -26.77
N GLU A 243 -2.18 -25.96 -26.46
CA GLU A 243 -3.10 -26.51 -27.48
C GLU A 243 -4.06 -25.47 -28.05
N ASN A 244 -4.45 -24.44 -27.28
CA ASN A 244 -5.28 -23.34 -27.78
C ASN A 244 -4.55 -22.57 -28.89
N GLY A 245 -3.28 -22.21 -28.64
CA GLY A 245 -2.45 -21.51 -29.62
C GLY A 245 -2.26 -22.31 -30.91
N LYS A 246 -2.03 -23.62 -30.81
CA LYS A 246 -1.92 -24.51 -31.99
C LYS A 246 -3.22 -24.53 -32.79
N THR A 247 -4.34 -24.78 -32.12
CA THR A 247 -5.67 -24.85 -32.73
C THR A 247 -6.05 -23.53 -33.41
N ALA A 248 -5.77 -22.40 -32.74
CA ALA A 248 -6.03 -21.07 -33.30
C ALA A 248 -5.17 -20.79 -34.53
N LEU A 249 -3.90 -21.17 -34.51
CA LEU A 249 -2.97 -20.98 -35.62
C LEU A 249 -3.35 -21.85 -36.84
N GLU A 250 -3.72 -23.11 -36.61
CA GLU A 250 -4.23 -24.02 -37.65
C GLU A 250 -5.49 -23.44 -38.29
N ARG A 251 -6.49 -23.06 -37.47
CA ARG A 251 -7.73 -22.44 -37.97
C ARG A 251 -7.46 -21.18 -38.80
N LEU A 252 -6.53 -20.33 -38.38
CA LEU A 252 -6.19 -19.12 -39.13
C LEU A 252 -5.49 -19.49 -40.45
N LYS A 253 -4.57 -20.46 -40.46
CA LYS A 253 -3.85 -20.87 -41.67
C LYS A 253 -4.76 -21.60 -42.68
N ASP A 254 -5.75 -22.35 -42.21
CA ASP A 254 -6.71 -23.07 -43.06
C ASP A 254 -7.79 -22.18 -43.72
N GLN A 255 -7.87 -20.90 -43.34
CA GLN A 255 -8.74 -19.90 -43.98
C GLN A 255 -8.07 -19.24 -45.20
N GLU A 256 -7.24 -19.96 -45.93
CA GLU A 256 -6.71 -19.59 -47.27
C GLU A 256 -7.47 -20.34 -48.36
#